data_AF-A0A1L5F829-F1
#
_entry.id   AF-A0A1L5F829-F1
#
_cell.length_a   1.000
_cell.length_b   1.000
_cell.length_c   1.000
_cell.angle_alpha   90.00
_cell.angle_beta   90.00
_cell.angle_gamma   90.00
#
_symmetry.space_group_name_H-M   'P 1'
#
loop_
_entity.id
_entity.type
_entity.pdbx_description
1 polymer ?
#
loop_
_entity_poly.entity_id
_entity_poly.type
_entity_poly.pdbx_seq_one_letter_code
_entity_poly.pdbx_strand_id
1 'polypeptide(L)'
;MRWFINLHKLEKKTILLMLALLYVSILFSFGFIYWDIANDSQGEFFIFQNDVNMNTKVEAFRKSLNIPIYNKEFKDMVKYLISSNEYKRPIAKLEAPGSSFSANIFAFDKILGENWANYYYLLFQSQGITHISIEDLGEDKVSSKFNSNKLKICFYKINEEEKYKDFKSYKKSDKNKFEKVDSKYVWINNYTLLYNEIFRKEYFYYPLNFYFPKLIENSISFLDDSPLVLRAIINGNFKYPIWNFMYFSAVTMTTLGYGDILPNSMVVRILVMLETIFGVIIIGVFVSCLFWNKKSNDS
;
A
#
# COMPACT_ATOMS: atom_id res chain seq x y z
N MET A 1 -44.55 11.75 -29.42
CA MET A 1 -45.42 12.23 -28.32
C MET A 1 -46.37 11.15 -27.72
N ARG A 2 -46.10 9.85 -27.88
CA ARG A 2 -46.95 8.75 -27.33
C ARG A 2 -46.40 8.09 -26.05
N TRP A 3 -45.19 8.45 -25.63
CA TRP A 3 -44.51 7.82 -24.48
C TRP A 3 -44.99 8.36 -23.12
N PHE A 4 -45.43 9.62 -23.07
CA PHE A 4 -45.92 10.26 -21.83
C PHE A 4 -47.30 9.76 -21.36
N ILE A 5 -48.07 9.05 -22.21
CA ILE A 5 -49.47 8.70 -21.94
C ILE A 5 -49.62 7.47 -21.02
N ASN A 6 -48.55 6.69 -20.78
CA ASN A 6 -48.64 5.46 -19.98
C ASN A 6 -48.15 5.57 -18.52
N LEU A 7 -47.56 6.70 -18.11
CA LEU A 7 -47.09 6.88 -16.73
C LEU A 7 -48.22 6.82 -15.69
N HIS A 8 -49.43 7.27 -16.05
CA HIS A 8 -50.59 7.27 -15.16
C HIS A 8 -51.20 5.88 -14.86
N LYS A 9 -50.82 4.85 -15.64
CA LYS A 9 -51.28 3.46 -15.44
C LYS A 9 -50.32 2.63 -14.59
N LEU A 10 -49.13 3.14 -14.28
CA LEU A 10 -48.15 2.40 -13.50
C LEU A 10 -48.55 2.41 -12.01
N GLU A 11 -48.44 1.25 -11.37
CA GLU A 11 -48.63 1.15 -9.94
C GLU A 11 -47.59 2.00 -9.20
N LYS A 12 -48.02 2.64 -8.11
CA LYS A 12 -47.16 3.46 -7.23
C LYS A 12 -45.85 2.74 -6.86
N LYS A 13 -45.94 1.43 -6.58
CA LYS A 13 -44.79 0.58 -6.26
C LYS A 13 -43.76 0.53 -7.40
N THR A 14 -44.23 0.42 -8.65
CA THR A 14 -43.36 0.39 -9.84
C THR A 14 -42.67 1.72 -10.05
N ILE A 15 -43.36 2.85 -9.86
CA ILE A 15 -42.77 4.19 -9.97
C ILE A 15 -41.67 4.39 -8.91
N LEU A 16 -41.96 4.04 -7.65
CA LEU A 16 -40.97 4.13 -6.56
C LEU A 16 -39.76 3.23 -6.83
N LEU A 17 -39.97 2.01 -7.32
CA LEU A 17 -38.87 1.11 -7.70
C LEU A 17 -38.02 1.69 -8.82
N MET A 18 -38.65 2.27 -9.86
CA MET A 18 -37.92 2.92 -10.96
C MET A 18 -37.08 4.11 -10.47
N LEU A 19 -37.63 4.95 -9.57
CA LEU A 19 -36.90 6.06 -8.98
C LEU A 19 -35.73 5.59 -8.11
N ALA A 20 -35.92 4.51 -7.33
CA ALA A 20 -34.84 3.92 -6.55
C ALA A 20 -33.73 3.36 -7.44
N LEU A 21 -34.08 2.65 -8.52
CA LEU A 21 -33.12 2.14 -9.50
C LEU A 21 -32.39 3.28 -10.22
N LEU A 22 -33.10 4.34 -10.60
CA LEU A 22 -32.50 5.53 -11.20
C LEU A 22 -31.51 6.20 -10.24
N TYR A 23 -31.88 6.34 -8.97
CA TYR A 23 -31.01 6.89 -7.93
C TYR A 23 -29.70 6.10 -7.81
N VAL A 24 -29.82 4.78 -7.66
CA VAL A 24 -28.67 3.87 -7.54
C VAL A 24 -27.82 3.88 -8.82
N SER A 25 -28.45 3.90 -9.99
CA SER A 25 -27.74 3.95 -11.27
C SER A 25 -26.93 5.23 -11.42
N ILE A 26 -27.48 6.39 -11.04
CA ILE A 26 -26.78 7.67 -11.11
C ILE A 26 -25.59 7.68 -10.15
N LEU A 27 -25.79 7.24 -8.90
CA LEU A 27 -24.72 7.13 -7.89
C LEU A 27 -23.54 6.29 -8.42
N PHE A 28 -23.81 5.08 -8.92
CA PHE A 28 -22.72 4.24 -9.47
C PHE A 28 -22.07 4.84 -10.72
N SER A 29 -22.86 5.51 -11.58
CA SER A 29 -22.33 6.13 -12.80
C SER A 29 -21.38 7.29 -12.48
N PHE A 30 -21.78 8.20 -11.59
CA PHE A 30 -20.92 9.31 -11.15
C PHE A 30 -19.70 8.80 -10.38
N GLY A 31 -19.86 7.82 -9.49
CA GLY A 31 -18.73 7.18 -8.81
C GLY A 31 -17.71 6.57 -9.77
N PHE A 32 -18.16 5.92 -10.85
CA PHE A 32 -17.27 5.41 -11.89
C PHE A 32 -16.60 6.53 -12.69
N ILE A 33 -17.35 7.57 -13.08
CA ILE A 33 -16.81 8.74 -13.80
C ILE A 33 -15.72 9.44 -12.97
N TYR A 34 -15.96 9.66 -11.68
CA TYR A 34 -14.95 10.28 -10.81
C TYR A 34 -13.71 9.41 -10.64
N TRP A 35 -13.89 8.09 -10.51
CA TRP A 35 -12.77 7.15 -10.45
C TRP A 35 -11.92 7.19 -11.72
N ASP A 36 -12.55 7.20 -12.89
CA ASP A 36 -11.87 7.30 -14.18
C ASP A 36 -11.06 8.60 -14.28
N ILE A 37 -11.71 9.74 -14.04
CA ILE A 37 -11.05 11.06 -14.04
C ILE A 37 -9.89 11.12 -13.04
N ALA A 38 -10.06 10.56 -11.85
CA ALA A 38 -9.02 10.58 -10.83
C ALA A 38 -7.78 9.77 -11.24
N ASN A 39 -7.97 8.63 -11.90
CA ASN A 39 -6.82 7.83 -12.36
C ASN A 39 -6.14 8.47 -13.58
N ASP A 40 -6.92 9.03 -14.51
CA ASP A 40 -6.39 9.70 -15.70
C ASP A 40 -5.61 10.98 -15.34
N SER A 41 -6.08 11.72 -14.34
CA SER A 41 -5.42 12.94 -13.82
C SER A 41 -4.40 12.67 -12.72
N GLN A 42 -4.11 11.40 -12.38
CA GLN A 42 -3.25 11.03 -11.24
C GLN A 42 -3.66 11.71 -9.91
N GLY A 43 -4.95 12.00 -9.76
CA GLY A 43 -5.54 12.66 -8.61
C GLY A 43 -5.47 14.18 -8.61
N GLU A 44 -4.82 14.84 -9.59
CA GLU A 44 -4.66 16.31 -9.60
C GLU A 44 -6.00 17.07 -9.63
N PHE A 45 -7.05 16.45 -10.19
CA PHE A 45 -8.39 17.05 -10.26
C PHE A 45 -9.18 16.94 -8.95
N PHE A 46 -8.60 16.36 -7.91
CA PHE A 46 -9.19 16.20 -6.59
C PHE A 46 -8.22 16.66 -5.49
N ILE A 47 -8.76 17.15 -4.38
CA ILE A 47 -8.03 17.35 -3.13
C ILE A 47 -8.44 16.25 -2.18
N PHE A 48 -7.48 15.51 -1.65
CA PHE A 48 -7.69 14.45 -0.67
C PHE A 48 -7.25 14.92 0.70
N GLN A 49 -8.05 14.66 1.73
CA GLN A 49 -7.60 14.81 3.11
C GLN A 49 -6.34 13.95 3.34
N ASN A 50 -5.39 14.50 4.10
CA ASN A 50 -4.05 13.91 4.28
C ASN A 50 -4.11 12.44 4.71
N ASP A 51 -4.96 12.08 5.67
CA ASP A 51 -5.06 10.69 6.15
C ASP A 51 -5.64 9.75 5.10
N VAL A 52 -6.65 10.18 4.33
CA VAL A 52 -7.23 9.40 3.24
C VAL A 52 -6.20 9.17 2.13
N ASN A 53 -5.50 10.24 1.74
CA ASN A 53 -4.42 10.18 0.75
C ASN A 53 -3.30 9.23 1.21
N MET A 54 -2.85 9.38 2.46
CA MET A 54 -1.79 8.59 3.04
C MET A 54 -2.16 7.10 3.12
N ASN A 55 -3.36 6.78 3.63
CA ASN A 55 -3.83 5.41 3.69
C ASN A 55 -3.96 4.79 2.28
N THR A 56 -4.42 5.58 1.30
CA THR A 56 -4.51 5.13 -0.10
C THR A 56 -3.14 4.78 -0.66
N LYS A 57 -2.13 5.63 -0.42
CA LYS A 57 -0.74 5.36 -0.84
C LYS A 57 -0.14 4.13 -0.17
N VAL A 58 -0.40 3.94 1.14
CA VAL A 58 0.07 2.74 1.86
C VAL A 58 -0.58 1.46 1.31
N GLU A 59 -1.88 1.48 1.01
CA GLU A 59 -2.55 0.33 0.41
C GLU A 59 -2.06 0.05 -1.02
N ALA A 60 -1.84 1.10 -1.82
CA ALA A 60 -1.23 0.96 -3.14
C ALA A 60 0.15 0.31 -3.03
N PHE A 61 0.97 0.73 -2.06
CA PHE A 61 2.30 0.17 -1.82
C PHE A 61 2.25 -1.31 -1.48
N ARG A 62 1.37 -1.68 -0.54
CA ARG A 62 1.16 -3.07 -0.15
C ARG A 62 0.72 -3.94 -1.32
N LYS A 63 -0.24 -3.47 -2.12
CA LYS A 63 -0.79 -4.20 -3.27
C LYS A 63 0.24 -4.37 -4.37
N SER A 64 1.01 -3.33 -4.70
CA SER A 64 2.04 -3.37 -5.74
C SER A 64 3.15 -4.37 -5.44
N LEU A 65 3.45 -4.62 -4.17
CA LEU A 65 4.45 -5.61 -3.72
C LEU A 65 3.84 -6.97 -3.38
N ASN A 66 2.53 -7.16 -3.58
CA ASN A 66 1.79 -8.37 -3.24
C ASN A 66 2.03 -8.86 -1.79
N ILE A 67 2.06 -7.92 -0.83
CA ILE A 67 2.34 -8.26 0.57
C ILE A 67 1.08 -8.89 1.20
N PRO A 68 1.14 -10.17 1.63
CA PRO A 68 -0.04 -10.94 2.00
C PRO A 68 -0.60 -10.53 3.36
N ILE A 69 0.26 -10.09 4.28
CA ILE A 69 -0.10 -9.79 5.67
C ILE A 69 0.08 -8.29 5.91
N TYR A 70 -0.99 -7.66 6.39
CA TYR A 70 -1.01 -6.25 6.73
C TYR A 70 -1.35 -6.07 8.19
N ASN A 71 -0.41 -5.54 8.96
CA ASN A 71 -0.61 -5.21 10.36
C ASN A 71 -0.40 -3.70 10.59
N LYS A 72 -0.80 -3.23 11.78
CA LYS A 72 -0.74 -1.81 12.13
C LYS A 72 0.69 -1.28 12.17
N GLU A 73 1.63 -2.05 12.72
CA GLU A 73 3.05 -1.64 12.82
C GLU A 73 3.67 -1.44 11.44
N PHE A 74 3.45 -2.39 10.52
CA PHE A 74 3.90 -2.29 9.14
C PHE A 74 3.26 -1.09 8.43
N LYS A 75 1.96 -0.87 8.62
CA LYS A 75 1.27 0.33 8.10
C LYS A 75 1.95 1.61 8.56
N ASP A 76 2.21 1.73 9.86
CA ASP A 76 2.79 2.92 10.45
C ASP A 76 4.25 3.10 9.99
N MET A 77 4.99 2.01 9.77
CA MET A 77 6.33 2.05 9.18
C MET A 77 6.32 2.55 7.73
N VAL A 78 5.39 2.09 6.88
CA VAL A 78 5.28 2.61 5.51
C VAL A 78 4.89 4.09 5.52
N LYS A 79 3.99 4.51 6.41
CA LYS A 79 3.67 5.93 6.60
C LYS A 79 4.90 6.73 6.97
N TYR A 80 5.71 6.22 7.89
CA TYR A 80 6.95 6.87 8.31
C TYR A 80 7.96 6.97 7.15
N LEU A 81 8.11 5.92 6.32
CA LEU A 81 8.94 5.98 5.10
C LEU A 81 8.48 7.07 4.13
N ILE A 82 7.18 7.23 3.92
CA ILE A 82 6.63 8.31 3.09
C ILE A 82 6.96 9.67 3.71
N SER A 83 6.77 9.86 5.01
CA SER A 83 7.01 11.13 5.71
C SER A 83 8.50 11.51 5.82
N SER A 84 9.38 10.53 5.92
CA SER A 84 10.84 10.72 6.10
C SER A 84 11.56 11.23 4.85
N ASN A 85 10.90 11.31 3.70
CA ASN A 85 11.49 11.71 2.41
C ASN A 85 12.62 10.79 1.90
N GLU A 86 12.78 9.59 2.46
CA GLU A 86 13.77 8.59 2.00
C GLU A 86 13.63 8.24 0.51
N TYR A 87 12.40 8.26 -0.01
CA TYR A 87 12.10 8.02 -1.43
C TYR A 87 12.70 9.07 -2.39
N LYS A 88 13.11 10.24 -1.90
CA LYS A 88 13.76 11.28 -2.72
C LYS A 88 15.22 10.97 -3.00
N ARG A 89 15.83 10.07 -2.23
CA ARG A 89 17.22 9.66 -2.44
C ARG A 89 17.32 8.96 -3.81
N PRO A 90 18.29 9.34 -4.66
CA PRO A 90 18.45 8.73 -5.98
C PRO A 90 18.74 7.23 -5.85
N ILE A 91 18.08 6.42 -6.67
CA ILE A 91 18.24 4.97 -6.73
C ILE A 91 18.96 4.62 -8.03
N ALA A 92 19.97 3.76 -7.95
CA ALA A 92 20.67 3.20 -9.09
C ALA A 92 20.55 1.67 -9.07
N LYS A 93 20.78 1.03 -10.22
CA LYS A 93 20.93 -0.42 -10.30
C LYS A 93 22.41 -0.77 -10.21
N LEU A 94 22.72 -1.71 -9.33
CA LEU A 94 23.99 -2.38 -9.26
C LEU A 94 23.88 -3.68 -10.05
N GLU A 95 24.67 -3.81 -11.10
CA GLU A 95 24.83 -5.05 -11.88
C GLU A 95 26.24 -5.58 -11.64
N ALA A 96 26.35 -6.80 -11.11
CA ALA A 96 27.66 -7.44 -10.95
C ALA A 96 28.08 -8.08 -12.29
N PRO A 97 29.28 -7.77 -12.83
CA PRO A 97 29.74 -8.27 -14.13
C PRO A 97 29.67 -9.79 -14.22
N GLY A 98 29.03 -10.32 -15.26
CA GLY A 98 28.92 -11.77 -15.49
C GLY A 98 27.88 -12.48 -14.61
N SER A 99 27.07 -11.75 -13.83
CA SER A 99 25.95 -12.32 -13.06
C SER A 99 24.61 -11.74 -13.55
N SER A 100 23.55 -12.55 -13.54
CA SER A 100 22.18 -12.08 -13.79
C SER A 100 21.57 -11.34 -12.58
N PHE A 101 22.37 -11.08 -11.54
CA PHE A 101 21.89 -10.52 -10.29
C PHE A 101 22.04 -9.00 -10.29
N SER A 102 20.91 -8.30 -10.27
CA SER A 102 20.85 -6.86 -10.10
C SER A 102 20.24 -6.50 -8.75
N ALA A 103 20.79 -5.51 -8.07
CA ALA A 103 20.21 -4.96 -6.84
C ALA A 103 20.00 -3.45 -6.96
N ASN A 104 18.92 -2.96 -6.34
CA ASN A 104 18.73 -1.52 -6.21
C ASN A 104 19.65 -1.00 -5.09
N ILE A 105 20.31 0.13 -5.32
CA ILE A 105 21.17 0.81 -4.35
C ILE A 105 20.81 2.29 -4.27
N PHE A 106 21.14 2.96 -3.18
CA PHE A 106 21.16 4.43 -3.20
C PHE A 106 22.39 4.93 -3.95
N ALA A 107 22.23 5.93 -4.81
CA ALA A 107 23.36 6.54 -5.49
C ALA A 107 24.28 7.23 -4.47
N PHE A 108 25.59 7.18 -4.74
CA PHE A 108 26.67 7.73 -3.90
C PHE A 108 26.92 7.01 -2.57
N ASP A 109 26.66 5.71 -2.52
CA ASP A 109 27.12 4.77 -1.48
C ASP A 109 26.66 5.12 -0.06
N LYS A 110 25.46 5.69 0.06
CA LYS A 110 24.82 5.85 1.35
C LYS A 110 24.16 4.54 1.76
N ILE A 111 24.45 4.10 2.98
CA ILE A 111 23.77 2.96 3.62
C ILE A 111 22.24 3.16 3.66
N LEU A 112 21.50 2.07 3.76
CA LEU A 112 20.05 2.08 3.82
C LEU A 112 19.54 2.86 5.03
N GLY A 113 20.19 2.68 6.19
CA GLY A 113 19.81 3.32 7.45
C GLY A 113 18.66 2.61 8.16
N GLU A 114 18.36 3.10 9.36
CA GLU A 114 17.45 2.48 10.30
C GLU A 114 16.02 2.33 9.74
N ASN A 115 15.53 3.31 8.99
CA ASN A 115 14.16 3.33 8.48
C ASN A 115 13.88 2.13 7.56
N TRP A 116 14.78 1.88 6.61
CA TRP A 116 14.66 0.74 5.69
C TRP A 116 14.96 -0.59 6.37
N ALA A 117 15.88 -0.61 7.34
CA ALA A 117 16.15 -1.79 8.15
C ALA A 117 14.91 -2.23 8.96
N ASN A 118 14.24 -1.29 9.61
CA ASN A 118 13.01 -1.53 10.37
C ASN A 118 11.85 -1.93 9.47
N TYR A 119 11.74 -1.33 8.28
CA TYR A 119 10.79 -1.76 7.26
C TYR A 119 10.97 -3.23 6.87
N TYR A 120 12.20 -3.63 6.51
CA TYR A 120 12.47 -5.01 6.12
C TYR A 120 12.27 -5.98 7.28
N TYR A 121 12.65 -5.60 8.50
CA TYR A 121 12.38 -6.39 9.69
C TYR A 121 10.88 -6.68 9.84
N LEU A 122 10.03 -5.65 9.82
CA LEU A 122 8.58 -5.82 9.93
C LEU A 122 8.00 -6.61 8.75
N LEU A 123 8.52 -6.41 7.54
CA LEU A 123 8.11 -7.18 6.35
C LEU A 123 8.37 -8.68 6.55
N PHE A 124 9.59 -9.06 6.90
CA PHE A 124 9.96 -10.47 7.09
C PHE A 124 9.32 -11.09 8.32
N GLN A 125 9.19 -10.33 9.41
CA GLN A 125 8.45 -10.75 10.60
C GLN A 125 6.99 -11.05 10.25
N SER A 126 6.34 -10.20 9.43
CA SER A 126 4.96 -10.43 8.98
C SER A 126 4.80 -11.70 8.14
N GLN A 127 5.86 -12.15 7.47
CA GLN A 127 5.88 -13.42 6.70
C GLN A 127 6.12 -14.65 7.60
N GLY A 128 6.24 -14.44 8.90
CA GLY A 128 6.50 -15.47 9.92
C GLY A 128 7.96 -15.87 10.01
N ILE A 129 8.89 -15.12 9.42
CA ILE A 129 10.32 -15.39 9.52
C ILE A 129 10.79 -15.06 10.93
N THR A 130 11.56 -15.94 11.53
CA THR A 130 12.01 -15.80 12.92
C THR A 130 13.52 -15.75 13.07
N HIS A 131 14.28 -16.34 12.13
CA HIS A 131 15.74 -16.42 12.23
C HIS A 131 16.43 -16.18 10.89
N ILE A 132 17.70 -15.79 10.96
CA ILE A 132 18.61 -15.63 9.82
C ILE A 132 19.91 -16.41 10.02
N SER A 133 20.54 -16.79 8.92
CA SER A 133 21.96 -17.15 8.89
C SER A 133 22.67 -16.33 7.83
N ILE A 134 23.97 -16.10 8.02
CA ILE A 134 24.77 -15.24 7.14
C ILE A 134 25.93 -16.05 6.58
N GLU A 135 26.11 -15.96 5.27
CA GLU A 135 27.25 -16.49 4.54
C GLU A 135 28.00 -15.31 3.90
N ASP A 136 29.24 -15.09 4.32
CA ASP A 136 30.13 -14.07 3.76
C ASP A 136 30.75 -14.60 2.47
N LEU A 137 30.47 -13.92 1.35
CA LEU A 137 30.98 -14.28 0.03
C LEU A 137 32.26 -13.50 -0.32
N GLY A 138 32.77 -12.69 0.61
CA GLY A 138 34.00 -11.93 0.46
C GLY A 138 33.78 -10.45 0.16
N GLU A 139 34.89 -9.72 0.13
CA GLU A 139 34.92 -8.31 -0.22
C GLU A 139 34.56 -8.10 -1.69
N ASP A 140 33.66 -7.17 -1.94
CA ASP A 140 33.22 -6.75 -3.26
C ASP A 140 33.13 -5.22 -3.27
N LYS A 141 34.10 -4.57 -3.92
CA LYS A 141 34.19 -3.09 -3.97
C LYS A 141 33.20 -2.54 -4.98
N VAL A 142 31.95 -2.47 -4.54
CA VAL A 142 30.84 -1.81 -5.27
C VAL A 142 31.02 -0.29 -5.29
N SER A 143 31.62 0.26 -4.23
CA SER A 143 31.90 1.68 -4.04
C SER A 143 33.40 1.94 -4.00
N SER A 144 33.86 3.06 -4.56
CA SER A 144 35.24 3.52 -4.39
C SER A 144 35.56 4.03 -2.98
N LYS A 145 34.55 4.27 -2.13
CA LYS A 145 34.70 4.89 -0.80
C LYS A 145 34.72 3.90 0.38
N PHE A 146 34.13 2.71 0.24
CA PHE A 146 33.99 1.78 1.36
C PHE A 146 34.31 0.35 0.95
N ASN A 147 34.93 -0.42 1.86
CA ASN A 147 35.02 -1.88 1.71
C ASN A 147 33.65 -2.46 2.05
N SER A 148 32.97 -3.01 1.04
CA SER A 148 31.69 -3.70 1.18
C SER A 148 31.92 -5.19 1.05
N ASN A 149 31.21 -5.99 1.86
CA ASN A 149 31.19 -7.44 1.71
C ASN A 149 29.87 -7.86 1.09
N LYS A 150 29.94 -8.78 0.12
CA LYS A 150 28.75 -9.41 -0.42
C LYS A 150 28.34 -10.55 0.51
N LEU A 151 27.13 -10.46 1.05
CA LEU A 151 26.58 -11.45 1.96
C LEU A 151 25.39 -12.16 1.32
N LYS A 152 25.23 -13.43 1.65
CA LYS A 152 23.99 -14.16 1.45
C LYS A 152 23.30 -14.37 2.79
N ILE A 153 22.13 -13.77 2.94
CA ILE A 153 21.28 -13.93 4.12
C ILE A 153 20.26 -15.02 3.79
N CYS A 154 20.23 -16.08 4.58
CA CYS A 154 19.19 -17.10 4.52
C CYS A 154 18.17 -16.87 5.63
N PHE A 155 16.88 -16.99 5.31
CA PHE A 155 15.78 -16.74 6.22
C PHE A 155 15.07 -18.04 6.61
N TYR A 156 14.67 -18.14 7.89
CA TYR A 156 14.16 -19.38 8.46
C TYR A 156 12.92 -19.16 9.33
N LYS A 157 12.08 -20.20 9.39
CA LYS A 157 11.04 -20.40 10.40
C LYS A 157 11.50 -21.45 11.41
N ILE A 158 11.21 -21.21 12.67
CA ILE A 158 11.54 -22.16 13.74
C ILE A 158 10.30 -22.97 14.14
N ASN A 159 10.42 -24.28 14.00
CA ASN A 159 9.35 -25.25 14.24
C ASN A 159 9.47 -25.87 15.64
N GLU A 160 9.61 -25.02 16.66
CA GLU A 160 9.61 -25.42 18.08
C GLU A 160 8.39 -24.86 18.82
N GLU A 161 7.98 -25.52 19.90
CA GLU A 161 6.93 -25.03 20.80
C GLU A 161 7.49 -24.29 22.02
N GLU A 162 8.82 -24.17 22.12
CA GLU A 162 9.46 -23.58 23.29
C GLU A 162 9.13 -22.08 23.43
N LYS A 163 8.91 -21.66 24.68
CA LYS A 163 8.73 -20.25 25.01
C LYS A 163 10.01 -19.46 24.68
N TYR A 164 9.86 -18.29 24.06
CA TYR A 164 10.96 -17.40 23.64
C TYR A 164 11.93 -17.99 22.59
N LYS A 165 11.53 -19.06 21.89
CA LYS A 165 12.33 -19.65 20.79
C LYS A 165 12.82 -18.63 19.77
N ASP A 166 12.00 -17.61 19.47
CA ASP A 166 12.29 -16.59 18.46
C ASP A 166 13.39 -15.61 18.88
N PHE A 167 13.82 -15.63 20.15
CA PHE A 167 14.84 -14.74 20.71
C PHE A 167 16.17 -15.44 20.99
N LYS A 168 16.28 -16.75 20.73
CA LYS A 168 17.48 -17.55 21.03
C LYS A 168 18.35 -17.74 19.79
N SER A 169 19.67 -17.74 19.98
CA SER A 169 20.61 -18.13 18.92
C SER A 169 20.90 -19.63 19.02
N TYR A 170 21.05 -20.30 17.87
CA TYR A 170 21.22 -21.74 17.78
C TYR A 170 22.47 -22.13 16.98
N LYS A 171 23.01 -23.31 17.29
CA LYS A 171 24.21 -23.83 16.61
C LYS A 171 23.83 -24.43 15.26
N LYS A 172 24.83 -24.64 14.40
CA LYS A 172 24.61 -25.29 13.09
C LYS A 172 24.04 -26.71 13.21
N SER A 173 24.34 -27.41 14.31
CA SER A 173 23.81 -28.74 14.63
C SER A 173 22.28 -28.76 14.80
N ASP A 174 21.67 -27.62 15.16
CA ASP A 174 20.24 -27.48 15.41
C ASP A 174 19.39 -27.35 14.13
N LYS A 175 19.97 -27.68 12.96
CA LYS A 175 19.33 -27.52 11.63
C LYS A 175 17.91 -28.10 11.56
N ASN A 176 17.64 -29.20 12.24
CA ASN A 176 16.34 -29.88 12.19
C ASN A 176 15.18 -29.03 12.74
N LYS A 177 15.48 -27.98 13.53
CA LYS A 177 14.49 -27.05 14.10
C LYS A 177 14.05 -25.98 13.12
N PHE A 178 14.76 -25.83 12.00
CA PHE A 178 14.62 -24.70 11.10
C PHE A 178 14.18 -25.13 9.71
N GLU A 179 13.14 -24.46 9.21
CA GLU A 179 12.71 -24.54 7.83
C GLU A 179 13.21 -23.31 7.08
N LYS A 180 13.97 -23.51 6.00
CA LYS A 180 14.48 -22.41 5.17
C LYS A 180 13.37 -21.90 4.25
N VAL A 181 13.10 -20.60 4.30
CA VAL A 181 12.05 -19.94 3.51
C VAL A 181 12.59 -19.32 2.23
N ASP A 182 13.64 -18.49 2.35
CA ASP A 182 14.20 -17.75 1.23
C ASP A 182 15.68 -17.43 1.49
N SER A 183 16.37 -16.88 0.49
CA SER A 183 17.66 -16.23 0.67
C SER A 183 17.80 -14.99 -0.20
N LYS A 184 18.41 -13.93 0.34
CA LYS A 184 18.71 -12.68 -0.37
C LYS A 184 20.19 -12.40 -0.34
N TYR A 185 20.68 -11.71 -1.36
CA TYR A 185 22.05 -11.20 -1.38
C TYR A 185 22.04 -9.71 -1.08
N VAL A 186 22.98 -9.26 -0.26
CA VAL A 186 23.13 -7.85 0.11
C VAL A 186 24.61 -7.48 0.17
N TRP A 187 24.92 -6.21 0.01
CA TRP A 187 26.25 -5.67 0.28
C TRP A 187 26.21 -4.85 1.54
N ILE A 188 27.08 -5.20 2.51
CA ILE A 188 27.15 -4.52 3.80
C ILE A 188 28.49 -3.81 3.92
N ASN A 189 28.46 -2.53 4.26
CA ASN A 189 29.67 -1.77 4.56
C ASN A 189 30.24 -2.16 5.93
N ASN A 190 31.57 -2.24 6.02
CA ASN A 190 32.28 -2.53 7.28
C ASN A 190 31.81 -3.83 7.97
N TYR A 191 31.39 -4.83 7.18
CA TYR A 191 30.81 -6.08 7.69
C TYR A 191 31.70 -6.78 8.70
N THR A 192 33.02 -6.85 8.48
CA THR A 192 33.94 -7.55 9.39
C THR A 192 33.91 -6.95 10.81
N LEU A 193 33.87 -5.62 10.93
CA LEU A 193 33.80 -4.94 12.22
C LEU A 193 32.45 -5.19 12.88
N LEU A 194 31.37 -4.96 12.12
CA LEU A 194 30.00 -5.23 12.57
C LEU A 194 29.83 -6.69 13.03
N TYR A 195 30.40 -7.64 12.28
CA TYR A 195 30.26 -9.06 12.55
C TYR A 195 30.84 -9.42 13.91
N ASN A 196 32.06 -8.94 14.18
CA ASN A 196 32.76 -9.22 15.43
C ASN A 196 32.10 -8.53 16.65
N GLU A 197 31.39 -7.43 16.46
CA GLU A 197 30.67 -6.73 17.54
C GLU A 197 29.38 -7.45 17.94
N ILE A 198 28.58 -7.90 16.97
CA ILE A 198 27.22 -8.38 17.25
C ILE A 198 27.04 -9.88 17.11
N PHE A 199 27.84 -10.59 16.30
CA PHE A 199 27.68 -12.02 16.07
C PHE A 199 28.74 -12.85 16.80
N ARG A 200 28.29 -13.89 17.50
CA ARG A 200 29.18 -14.87 18.12
C ARG A 200 29.39 -16.05 17.19
N LYS A 201 30.65 -16.42 16.94
CA LYS A 201 31.06 -17.51 16.05
C LYS A 201 30.54 -18.90 16.43
N GLU A 202 30.09 -19.08 17.67
CA GLU A 202 29.52 -20.33 18.17
C GLU A 202 28.12 -20.63 17.62
N TYR A 203 27.39 -19.59 17.18
CA TYR A 203 26.03 -19.71 16.64
C TYR A 203 26.02 -19.64 15.12
N PHE A 204 24.92 -20.11 14.54
CA PHE A 204 24.66 -20.11 13.10
C PHE A 204 23.30 -19.51 12.76
N TYR A 205 22.27 -19.85 13.56
CA TYR A 205 20.94 -19.26 13.42
C TYR A 205 20.80 -18.14 14.45
N TYR A 206 20.64 -16.92 13.97
CA TYR A 206 20.45 -15.74 14.80
C TYR A 206 18.99 -15.30 14.73
N PRO A 207 18.40 -14.87 15.85
CA PRO A 207 17.09 -14.25 15.85
C PRO A 207 16.97 -13.13 14.82
N LEU A 208 15.81 -13.02 14.17
CA LEU A 208 15.53 -11.94 13.23
C LEU A 208 15.54 -10.60 13.96
N ASN A 209 14.99 -10.54 15.18
CA ASN A 209 15.00 -9.31 15.97
C ASN A 209 16.45 -8.94 16.36
N PHE A 210 16.73 -7.64 16.40
CA PHE A 210 18.06 -7.05 16.65
C PHE A 210 19.11 -7.33 15.56
N TYR A 211 19.46 -8.59 15.29
CA TYR A 211 20.56 -8.94 14.38
C TYR A 211 20.31 -8.50 12.94
N PHE A 212 19.11 -8.78 12.42
CA PHE A 212 18.79 -8.43 11.04
C PHE A 212 18.67 -6.91 10.82
N PRO A 213 17.89 -6.13 11.61
CA PRO A 213 17.87 -4.68 11.46
C PRO A 213 19.28 -4.06 11.54
N LYS A 214 20.10 -4.48 12.50
CA LYS A 214 21.45 -3.93 12.68
C LYS A 214 22.37 -4.21 11.49
N LEU A 215 22.21 -5.40 10.88
CA LEU A 215 22.90 -5.76 9.65
C LEU A 215 22.43 -4.88 8.47
N ILE A 216 21.10 -4.78 8.27
CA ILE A 216 20.51 -4.09 7.12
C ILE A 216 20.68 -2.57 7.19
N GLU A 217 20.77 -1.99 8.39
CA GLU A 217 21.08 -0.57 8.58
C GLU A 217 22.34 -0.15 7.80
N ASN A 218 23.34 -1.02 7.76
CA ASN A 218 24.64 -0.82 7.12
C ASN A 218 24.70 -1.37 5.68
N SER A 219 23.57 -1.86 5.14
CA SER A 219 23.49 -2.32 3.77
C SER A 219 23.56 -1.16 2.79
N ILE A 220 24.22 -1.34 1.65
CA ILE A 220 24.15 -0.40 0.52
C ILE A 220 23.09 -0.80 -0.51
N SER A 221 22.63 -2.05 -0.47
CA SER A 221 21.66 -2.62 -1.40
C SER A 221 20.33 -2.93 -0.72
N PHE A 222 19.24 -2.60 -1.41
CA PHE A 222 17.90 -3.03 -1.07
C PHE A 222 17.70 -4.53 -1.31
N LEU A 223 16.73 -5.11 -0.61
CA LEU A 223 16.44 -6.54 -0.69
C LEU A 223 15.36 -6.87 -1.74
N ASP A 224 14.70 -5.85 -2.27
CA ASP A 224 13.62 -5.93 -3.25
C ASP A 224 13.40 -4.57 -3.98
N ASP A 225 12.30 -4.48 -4.72
CA ASP A 225 11.89 -3.28 -5.47
C ASP A 225 11.07 -2.28 -4.63
N SER A 226 10.94 -2.49 -3.32
CA SER A 226 10.23 -1.58 -2.41
C SER A 226 10.57 -0.10 -2.58
N PRO A 227 11.84 0.34 -2.67
CA PRO A 227 12.15 1.77 -2.85
C PRO A 227 11.66 2.34 -4.19
N LEU A 228 11.69 1.53 -5.26
CA LEU A 228 11.20 1.95 -6.58
C LEU A 228 9.67 2.07 -6.57
N VAL A 229 8.99 1.09 -5.97
CA VAL A 229 7.54 1.09 -5.82
C VAL A 229 7.07 2.26 -4.96
N LEU A 230 7.77 2.51 -3.83
CA LEU A 230 7.47 3.65 -2.95
C LEU A 230 7.58 4.97 -3.72
N ARG A 231 8.67 5.17 -4.46
CA ARG A 231 8.88 6.37 -5.27
C ARG A 231 7.82 6.52 -6.36
N ALA A 232 7.47 5.44 -7.05
CA ALA A 232 6.44 5.45 -8.08
C ALA A 232 5.08 5.91 -7.50
N ILE A 233 4.67 5.36 -6.35
CA ILE A 233 3.40 5.70 -5.70
C ILE A 233 3.36 7.15 -5.24
N ILE A 234 4.46 7.65 -4.67
CA ILE A 234 4.51 9.03 -4.20
C ILE A 234 4.43 10.01 -5.38
N ASN A 235 4.98 9.63 -6.53
CA ASN A 235 4.88 10.37 -7.78
C ASN A 235 3.53 10.23 -8.50
N GLY A 236 2.54 9.55 -7.92
CA GLY A 236 1.20 9.41 -8.50
C GLY A 236 1.03 8.19 -9.42
N ASN A 237 2.06 7.35 -9.59
CA ASN A 237 2.00 6.16 -10.44
C ASN A 237 1.30 4.99 -9.73
N PHE A 238 0.04 5.17 -9.34
CA PHE A 238 -0.81 4.13 -8.79
C PHE A 238 -2.27 4.37 -9.16
N LYS A 239 -3.09 3.32 -9.09
CA LYS A 239 -4.54 3.44 -9.28
C LYS A 239 -5.23 3.69 -7.96
N TYR A 240 -6.07 4.71 -7.91
CA TYR A 240 -6.94 4.95 -6.77
C TYR A 240 -8.02 3.86 -6.70
N PRO A 241 -8.47 3.48 -5.48
CA PRO A 241 -9.51 2.49 -5.31
C PRO A 241 -10.88 3.07 -5.68
N ILE A 242 -11.65 2.34 -6.49
CA ILE A 242 -12.99 2.74 -6.95
C ILE A 242 -13.94 3.05 -5.80
N TRP A 243 -13.81 2.35 -4.68
CA TRP A 243 -14.64 2.55 -3.50
C TRP A 243 -14.52 3.95 -2.89
N ASN A 244 -13.37 4.62 -3.01
CA ASN A 244 -13.23 6.00 -2.56
C ASN A 244 -14.16 6.96 -3.34
N PHE A 245 -14.35 6.71 -4.63
CA PHE A 245 -15.17 7.55 -5.50
C PHE A 245 -16.63 7.14 -5.52
N MET A 246 -16.94 5.87 -5.29
CA MET A 246 -18.31 5.44 -4.99
C MET A 246 -18.80 6.08 -3.68
N TYR A 247 -17.94 6.13 -2.67
CA TYR A 247 -18.20 6.86 -1.44
C TYR A 247 -18.34 8.38 -1.69
N PHE A 248 -17.41 8.99 -2.44
CA PHE A 248 -17.49 10.41 -2.80
C PHE A 248 -18.82 10.75 -3.48
N SER A 249 -19.23 9.97 -4.48
CA SER A 249 -20.53 10.12 -5.15
C SER A 249 -21.69 9.99 -4.17
N ALA A 250 -21.67 8.98 -3.30
CA ALA A 250 -22.74 8.79 -2.30
C ALA A 250 -22.87 10.00 -1.36
N VAL A 251 -21.76 10.53 -0.82
CA VAL A 251 -21.79 11.67 0.10
C VAL A 251 -22.10 13.00 -0.61
N THR A 252 -21.77 13.12 -1.89
CA THR A 252 -22.14 14.28 -2.72
C THR A 252 -23.62 14.26 -3.07
N MET A 253 -24.13 13.14 -3.59
CA MET A 253 -25.52 12.99 -4.01
C MET A 253 -26.50 13.12 -2.83
N THR A 254 -26.08 12.71 -1.63
CA THR A 254 -26.85 12.88 -0.38
C THR A 254 -26.65 14.25 0.28
N THR A 255 -25.88 15.16 -0.32
CA THR A 255 -25.55 16.49 0.20
C THR A 255 -24.82 16.50 1.55
N LEU A 256 -24.23 15.36 1.94
CA LEU A 256 -23.57 15.17 3.22
C LEU A 256 -22.20 15.85 3.25
N GLY A 257 -21.38 15.61 2.22
CA GLY A 257 -20.15 16.37 1.96
C GLY A 257 -19.15 16.45 3.12
N TYR A 258 -18.69 15.31 3.66
CA TYR A 258 -17.73 15.27 4.78
C TYR A 258 -16.40 16.01 4.54
N GLY A 259 -16.00 16.20 3.28
CA GLY A 259 -14.81 16.98 2.90
C GLY A 259 -13.52 16.16 2.78
N ASP A 260 -13.60 14.84 2.77
CA ASP A 260 -12.43 13.95 2.69
C ASP A 260 -11.85 13.89 1.26
N ILE A 261 -12.71 14.16 0.27
CA ILE A 261 -12.39 14.31 -1.15
C ILE A 261 -13.12 15.56 -1.65
N LEU A 262 -12.42 16.49 -2.30
CA LEU A 262 -13.00 17.72 -2.86
C LEU A 262 -12.65 17.88 -4.35
N PRO A 263 -13.52 18.50 -5.15
CA PRO A 263 -13.25 18.76 -6.56
C PRO A 263 -12.25 19.93 -6.75
N ASN A 264 -11.14 19.67 -7.44
CA ASN A 264 -10.08 20.65 -7.67
C ASN A 264 -10.04 21.22 -9.11
N SER A 265 -10.75 20.60 -10.06
CA SER A 265 -10.85 21.09 -11.44
C SER A 265 -12.25 21.60 -11.79
N MET A 266 -12.34 22.48 -12.79
CA MET A 266 -13.62 23.02 -13.27
C MET A 266 -14.57 21.92 -13.75
N VAL A 267 -14.04 20.92 -14.47
CA VAL A 267 -14.82 19.79 -14.99
C VAL A 267 -15.45 18.99 -13.85
N VAL A 268 -14.66 18.61 -12.84
CA VAL A 268 -15.18 17.84 -11.69
C VAL A 268 -16.18 18.69 -10.89
N ARG A 269 -15.95 20.00 -10.72
CA ARG A 269 -16.90 20.90 -10.04
C ARG A 269 -18.26 20.92 -10.76
N ILE A 270 -18.27 20.97 -12.10
CA ILE A 270 -19.52 20.92 -12.88
C ILE A 270 -20.24 19.59 -12.67
N LEU A 271 -19.52 18.47 -12.72
CA LEU A 271 -20.10 17.14 -12.48
C LEU A 271 -20.73 17.03 -11.07
N VAL A 272 -20.02 17.49 -10.04
CA VAL A 272 -20.50 17.52 -8.65
C VAL A 272 -21.77 18.37 -8.52
N MET A 273 -21.82 19.55 -9.17
CA MET A 273 -23.04 20.38 -9.19
C MET A 273 -24.23 19.66 -9.83
N LEU A 274 -24.02 19.01 -10.98
CA LEU A 274 -25.07 18.25 -11.67
C LEU A 274 -25.56 17.06 -10.83
N GLU A 275 -24.63 16.28 -10.26
CA GLU A 275 -24.95 15.15 -9.39
C GLU A 275 -25.79 15.57 -8.19
N THR A 276 -25.39 16.67 -7.54
CA THR A 276 -26.10 17.21 -6.38
C THR A 276 -27.53 17.60 -6.74
N ILE A 277 -27.73 18.28 -7.88
CA ILE A 277 -29.06 18.65 -8.39
C ILE A 277 -29.90 17.40 -8.67
N PHE A 278 -29.34 16.38 -9.33
CA PHE A 278 -30.04 15.12 -9.58
C PHE A 278 -30.44 14.41 -8.29
N GLY A 279 -29.53 14.33 -7.31
CA GLY A 279 -29.78 13.73 -6.01
C GLY A 279 -30.98 14.37 -5.30
N VAL A 280 -30.96 15.69 -5.15
CA VAL A 280 -32.05 16.45 -4.49
C VAL A 280 -33.37 16.28 -5.23
N ILE A 281 -33.38 16.38 -6.56
CA ILE A 281 -34.61 16.22 -7.37
C ILE A 281 -35.19 14.82 -7.19
N ILE A 282 -34.37 13.76 -7.30
CA ILE A 282 -34.86 12.39 -7.22
C ILE A 282 -35.39 12.09 -5.82
N ILE A 283 -34.71 12.51 -4.76
CA ILE A 283 -35.19 12.34 -3.38
C ILE A 283 -36.52 13.09 -3.18
N GLY A 284 -36.61 14.34 -3.64
CA GLY A 284 -37.84 15.14 -3.54
C GLY A 284 -39.03 14.51 -4.28
N VAL A 285 -38.81 14.02 -5.50
CA VAL A 285 -39.84 13.30 -6.28
C VAL A 285 -40.19 11.97 -5.61
N PHE A 286 -39.21 11.22 -5.11
CA PHE A 286 -39.44 9.97 -4.40
C PHE A 286 -40.34 10.16 -3.18
N VAL A 287 -40.03 11.15 -2.34
CA VAL A 287 -40.83 11.52 -1.16
C VAL A 287 -42.23 11.97 -1.59
N SER A 288 -42.34 12.79 -2.63
CA SER A 288 -43.65 13.26 -3.15
C SER A 288 -44.52 12.10 -3.63
N CYS A 289 -43.96 11.15 -4.38
CA CYS A 289 -44.64 9.95 -4.83
C CYS A 289 -45.03 9.03 -3.66
N LEU A 290 -44.20 8.96 -2.61
CA LEU A 290 -44.46 8.15 -1.43
C LEU A 290 -45.68 8.66 -0.65
N PHE A 291 -45.86 9.97 -0.54
CA PHE A 291 -47.02 10.58 0.13
C PHE A 291 -48.22 10.84 -0.79
N TRP A 292 -48.09 10.60 -2.10
CA TRP A 292 -49.23 10.66 -3.01
C TRP A 292 -50.22 9.53 -2.69
N ASN A 293 -51.35 9.90 -2.07
CA ASN A 293 -52.55 9.09 -1.98
C ASN A 293 -53.54 9.57 -3.04
N LYS A 294 -53.98 8.66 -3.92
CA LYS A 294 -55.08 8.92 -4.84
C LYS A 294 -56.32 9.12 -3.98
N LYS A 295 -56.86 10.35 -3.88
CA LYS A 295 -58.18 10.57 -3.28
C LYS A 295 -59.14 9.58 -3.95
N SER A 296 -59.78 8.72 -3.15
CA SER A 296 -60.97 8.00 -3.59
C SER A 296 -62.00 9.07 -3.94
N ASN A 297 -62.25 9.27 -5.23
CA ASN A 297 -63.52 9.82 -5.68
C ASN A 297 -64.57 8.71 -5.47
N ASP A 298 -64.89 8.44 -4.21
CA ASP A 298 -66.15 7.81 -3.87
C ASP A 298 -67.08 8.95 -3.49
N SER A 299 -68.13 9.06 -4.32
CA SER A 299 -69.21 10.04 -4.21
C SER A 299 -70.20 9.56 -3.16
#